data_AF-A0A955CWJ1-F1
#
_entry.id   AF-A0A955CWJ1-F1
#
_cell.length_a   1.000
_cell.length_b   1.000
_cell.length_c   1.000
_cell.angle_alpha   90.00
_cell.angle_beta   90.00
_cell.angle_gamma   90.00
#
_symmetry.space_group_name_H-M   'P 1'
#
loop_
_entity.id
_entity.type
_entity.pdbx_description
1 polymer ?
#
loop_
_entity_poly.entity_id
_entity_poly.type
_entity_poly.pdbx_seq_one_letter_code
_entity_poly.pdbx_strand_id
1 'polypeptide(L)'
;MKIWTIGYEGRDVDELIQILVGAGIEVLMDVRLRPMSRHRPEFAKKNMAASCEEAGIGYAHEKLLGTPADLMKRVKEARAASEDGRGFDRALKSAYRKYIRGEAREQLDGAAALSGEKRVCLMCYERDASDCHRSVLAAEIAKATGAEVVNL
;
A
#
# COMPACT_ATOMS: atom_id res chain seq x y z
N MET A 1 14.56 -7.90 -10.06
CA MET A 1 13.12 -7.91 -9.68
C MET A 1 12.75 -6.53 -9.15
N LYS A 2 11.50 -6.09 -9.30
CA LYS A 2 11.02 -4.78 -8.84
C LYS A 2 9.70 -4.94 -8.09
N ILE A 3 9.44 -4.06 -7.13
CA ILE A 3 8.14 -3.89 -6.48
C ILE A 3 7.72 -2.43 -6.68
N TRP A 4 6.56 -2.22 -7.28
CA TRP A 4 6.06 -0.88 -7.59
C TRP A 4 5.15 -0.39 -6.49
N THR A 5 5.06 0.92 -6.30
CA THR A 5 4.10 1.54 -5.39
C THR A 5 3.47 2.77 -6.01
N ILE A 6 2.23 3.05 -5.64
CA ILE A 6 1.50 4.24 -6.11
C ILE A 6 0.56 4.78 -5.01
N GLY A 7 0.40 6.09 -5.00
CA GLY A 7 -0.59 6.80 -4.20
C GLY A 7 -1.57 7.54 -5.11
N TYR A 8 -2.87 7.47 -4.81
CA TYR A 8 -3.90 8.11 -5.64
C TYR A 8 -4.29 9.53 -5.18
N GLU A 9 -3.76 10.03 -4.07
CA GLU A 9 -4.05 11.38 -3.58
C GLU A 9 -3.79 12.45 -4.65
N GLY A 10 -4.83 13.21 -4.98
CA GLY A 10 -4.78 14.25 -6.01
C GLY A 10 -4.69 13.75 -7.45
N ARG A 11 -4.81 12.44 -7.71
CA ARG A 11 -4.93 11.87 -9.06
C ARG A 11 -6.39 11.57 -9.36
N ASP A 12 -6.78 11.59 -10.62
CA ASP A 12 -7.99 10.91 -11.05
C ASP A 12 -7.71 9.43 -11.40
N VAL A 13 -8.77 8.65 -11.62
CA VAL A 13 -8.63 7.21 -11.88
C VAL A 13 -7.97 6.95 -13.24
N ASP A 14 -8.22 7.80 -14.24
CA ASP A 14 -7.70 7.64 -15.59
C ASP A 14 -6.18 7.88 -15.62
N GLU A 15 -5.71 8.93 -14.95
CA GLU A 15 -4.29 9.22 -14.72
C GLU A 15 -3.61 8.04 -14.02
N LEU A 16 -4.22 7.51 -12.96
CA LEU A 16 -3.68 6.36 -12.24
C LEU A 16 -3.57 5.13 -13.16
N ILE A 17 -4.62 4.80 -13.91
CA ILE A 17 -4.62 3.67 -14.84
C ILE A 17 -3.56 3.86 -15.93
N GLN A 18 -3.44 5.05 -16.52
CA GLN A 18 -2.43 5.35 -17.54
C GLN A 18 -1.00 5.14 -17.01
N ILE A 19 -0.73 5.56 -15.77
CA ILE A 19 0.57 5.32 -15.11
C ILE A 19 0.83 3.82 -14.94
N LEU A 20 -0.16 3.05 -14.49
CA LEU A 20 -0.03 1.60 -14.30
C LEU A 20 0.23 0.88 -15.63
N VAL A 21 -0.52 1.24 -16.68
CA VAL A 21 -0.34 0.70 -18.03
C VAL A 21 1.04 1.06 -18.58
N GLY A 22 1.47 2.33 -18.46
CA GLY A 22 2.79 2.78 -18.90
C GLY A 22 3.94 2.09 -18.17
N ALA A 23 3.74 1.72 -16.90
CA ALA A 23 4.70 0.95 -16.12
C ALA A 23 4.61 -0.58 -16.35
N GLY A 24 3.64 -1.04 -17.15
CA GLY A 24 3.38 -2.45 -17.43
C GLY A 24 3.00 -3.23 -16.18
N ILE A 25 2.19 -2.65 -15.30
CA ILE A 25 1.71 -3.31 -14.09
C ILE A 25 0.70 -4.39 -14.47
N GLU A 26 0.88 -5.59 -13.92
CA GLU A 26 -0.01 -6.73 -14.15
C GLU A 26 -1.04 -6.87 -13.03
N VAL A 27 -0.69 -6.47 -11.80
CA VAL A 27 -1.58 -6.51 -10.64
C VAL A 27 -1.48 -5.23 -9.82
N LEU A 28 -2.59 -4.54 -9.65
CA LEU A 28 -2.75 -3.51 -8.64
C LEU A 28 -3.20 -4.16 -7.32
N MET A 29 -2.31 -4.16 -6.33
CA MET A 29 -2.60 -4.64 -4.99
C MET A 29 -3.00 -3.47 -4.11
N ASP A 30 -4.29 -3.36 -3.84
CA ASP A 30 -4.83 -2.43 -2.87
C ASP A 30 -4.51 -2.91 -1.45
N VAL A 31 -3.66 -2.18 -0.75
CA VAL A 31 -3.23 -2.50 0.62
C VAL A 31 -4.01 -1.69 1.65
N ARG A 32 -5.09 -1.01 1.27
CA ARG A 32 -5.93 -0.26 2.22
C ARG A 32 -6.75 -1.22 3.08
N LEU A 33 -6.84 -0.93 4.37
CA LEU A 33 -7.74 -1.66 5.27
C LEU A 33 -9.21 -1.57 4.82
N ARG A 34 -9.62 -0.39 4.36
CA ARG A 34 -10.98 -0.09 3.90
C ARG A 34 -10.92 0.71 2.59
N PRO A 35 -11.01 0.06 1.43
CA PRO A 35 -11.03 0.72 0.13
C PRO A 35 -12.42 1.28 -0.18
N MET A 36 -12.83 2.28 0.60
CA MET A 36 -14.13 2.95 0.50
C MET A 36 -13.91 4.44 0.62
N SER A 37 -14.51 5.21 -0.29
CA SER A 37 -14.49 6.67 -0.23
C SER A 37 -15.84 7.21 -0.72
N ARG A 38 -16.42 8.13 0.05
CA ARG A 38 -17.62 8.87 -0.37
C ARG A 38 -17.29 10.01 -1.31
N HIS A 39 -16.12 10.62 -1.15
CA HIS A 39 -15.69 11.77 -1.95
C HIS A 39 -15.05 11.36 -3.27
N ARG A 40 -14.46 10.17 -3.31
CA ARG A 40 -13.74 9.62 -4.47
C ARG A 40 -14.24 8.18 -4.76
N PRO A 41 -15.52 8.01 -5.15
CA PRO A 41 -16.11 6.69 -5.36
C PRO A 41 -15.39 5.88 -6.44
N GLU A 42 -14.70 6.51 -7.39
CA GLU A 42 -13.87 5.86 -8.40
C GLU A 42 -12.75 4.99 -7.78
N PHE A 43 -12.23 5.38 -6.62
CA PHE A 43 -11.24 4.60 -5.88
C PHE A 43 -11.86 3.64 -4.85
N ALA A 44 -13.19 3.45 -4.84
CA ALA A 44 -13.80 2.39 -4.04
C ALA A 44 -13.55 1.03 -4.70
N LYS A 45 -13.43 -0.03 -3.90
CA LYS A 45 -13.04 -1.38 -4.36
C LYS A 45 -13.70 -1.84 -5.66
N LYS A 46 -15.03 -1.71 -5.76
CA LYS A 46 -15.78 -2.19 -6.92
C LYS A 46 -15.42 -1.41 -8.18
N ASN A 47 -15.32 -0.10 -8.09
CA ASN A 47 -15.06 0.77 -9.24
C ASN A 47 -13.59 0.66 -9.67
N MET A 48 -12.66 0.64 -8.71
CA MET A 48 -11.24 0.44 -9.01
C MET A 48 -10.98 -0.93 -9.64
N ALA A 49 -11.64 -2.00 -9.17
CA ALA A 49 -11.54 -3.31 -9.79
C ALA A 49 -12.04 -3.30 -11.24
N ALA A 50 -13.16 -2.63 -11.52
CA ALA A 50 -13.69 -2.49 -12.87
C ALA A 50 -12.74 -1.69 -13.80
N SER A 51 -12.21 -0.55 -13.35
CA SER A 51 -11.24 0.22 -14.13
C SER A 51 -9.94 -0.54 -14.39
N CYS A 52 -9.48 -1.35 -13.42
CA CYS A 52 -8.35 -2.25 -13.63
C CYS A 52 -8.68 -3.33 -14.67
N GLU A 53 -9.84 -3.98 -14.57
CA GLU A 53 -10.29 -5.02 -15.50
C GLU A 53 -10.39 -4.49 -16.94
N GLU A 54 -10.98 -3.31 -17.13
CA GLU A 54 -11.06 -2.62 -18.44
C GLU A 54 -9.68 -2.33 -19.03
N ALA A 55 -8.68 -2.07 -18.19
CA ALA A 55 -7.29 -1.84 -18.59
C ALA A 55 -6.46 -3.14 -18.71
N GLY A 56 -7.04 -4.31 -18.46
CA GLY A 56 -6.33 -5.59 -18.47
C GLY A 56 -5.39 -5.80 -17.26
N ILE A 57 -5.61 -5.08 -16.17
CA ILE A 57 -4.84 -5.14 -14.93
C ILE A 57 -5.62 -5.97 -13.90
N GLY A 58 -4.95 -6.93 -13.26
CA GLY A 58 -5.54 -7.65 -12.14
C GLY A 58 -5.71 -6.75 -10.92
N TYR A 59 -6.82 -6.87 -10.20
CA TYR A 59 -7.04 -6.15 -8.94
C TYR A 59 -7.06 -7.12 -7.76
N ALA A 60 -6.18 -6.92 -6.78
CA ALA A 60 -6.13 -7.67 -5.53
C ALA A 60 -6.34 -6.73 -4.34
N HIS A 61 -7.10 -7.15 -3.33
CA HIS A 61 -7.32 -6.36 -2.11
C HIS A 61 -6.83 -7.13 -0.89
N GLU A 62 -5.69 -6.69 -0.35
CA GLU A 62 -5.05 -7.29 0.82
C GLU A 62 -5.34 -6.49 2.08
N LYS A 63 -6.54 -6.69 2.63
CA LYS A 63 -7.03 -5.93 3.79
C LYS A 63 -6.07 -5.95 4.99
N LEU A 64 -5.46 -7.10 5.27
CA LEU A 64 -4.55 -7.27 6.41
C LEU A 64 -3.20 -6.60 6.19
N LEU A 65 -2.88 -6.16 4.97
CA LEU A 65 -1.73 -5.29 4.72
C LEU A 65 -2.07 -3.81 4.95
N GLY A 66 -3.31 -3.47 5.30
CA GLY A 66 -3.67 -2.12 5.71
C GLY A 66 -3.22 -1.76 7.11
N THR A 67 -3.45 -0.51 7.51
CA THR A 67 -3.18 -0.03 8.88
C THR A 67 -4.42 -0.22 9.76
N PRO A 68 -4.43 -1.17 10.72
CA PRO A 68 -5.57 -1.42 11.59
C PRO A 68 -5.92 -0.22 12.49
N ALA A 69 -7.19 -0.13 12.90
CA ALA A 69 -7.66 1.00 13.72
C ALA A 69 -7.06 1.01 15.14
N ASP A 70 -6.84 -0.17 15.71
CA ASP A 70 -6.15 -0.36 16.99
C ASP A 70 -4.66 0.02 16.89
N LEU A 71 -4.01 -0.26 15.76
CA LEU A 71 -2.66 0.22 15.49
C LEU A 71 -2.62 1.75 15.47
N MET A 72 -3.57 2.39 14.78
CA MET A 72 -3.69 3.85 14.76
C MET A 72 -3.97 4.44 16.15
N LYS A 73 -4.71 3.73 17.02
CA LYS A 73 -4.91 4.12 18.41
C LYS A 73 -3.58 4.09 19.19
N ARG A 74 -2.83 2.98 19.10
CA ARG A 74 -1.51 2.83 19.75
C ARG A 74 -0.52 3.90 19.28
N VAL A 75 -0.54 4.24 18.00
CA VAL A 75 0.33 5.31 17.45
C VAL A 75 -0.09 6.68 17.96
N LYS A 76 -1.39 6.97 18.09
CA LYS A 76 -1.88 8.22 18.71
C LYS A 76 -1.50 8.33 20.18
N GLU A 77 -1.57 7.23 20.93
CA GLU A 77 -1.12 7.18 22.33
C GLU A 77 0.39 7.43 22.42
N ALA A 78 1.20 6.79 21.56
CA ALA A 78 2.65 7.04 21.48
C ALA A 78 2.99 8.48 21.07
N ARG A 79 2.16 9.10 20.21
CA ARG A 79 2.29 10.51 19.81
C ARG A 79 2.10 11.45 20.99
N ALA A 80 1.04 11.23 21.78
CA ALA A 80 0.73 12.05 22.94
C ALA A 80 1.85 12.02 24.00
N ALA A 81 2.66 10.96 23.99
CA ALA A 81 3.82 10.80 24.88
C ALA A 81 5.15 11.32 24.30
N SER A 82 5.18 11.86 23.06
CA SER A 82 6.40 12.32 22.39
C SER A 82 6.48 13.85 22.37
N GLU A 83 7.56 14.41 22.94
CA GLU A 83 7.73 15.86 23.14
C GLU A 83 8.01 16.65 21.84
N ASP A 84 8.51 16.01 20.77
CA ASP A 84 8.99 16.71 19.57
C ASP A 84 8.13 16.49 18.30
N GLY A 85 7.06 15.70 18.39
CA GLY A 85 6.13 15.40 17.28
C GLY A 85 6.72 14.57 16.13
N ARG A 86 8.05 14.52 15.98
CA ARG A 86 8.78 13.75 14.96
C ARG A 86 8.88 12.26 15.27
N GLY A 87 8.54 11.87 16.50
CA GLY A 87 8.36 10.47 16.90
C GLY A 87 7.20 9.77 16.18
N PHE A 88 6.22 10.50 15.64
CA PHE A 88 4.97 9.93 15.12
C PHE A 88 5.18 8.99 13.93
N ASP A 89 5.85 9.44 12.87
CA ASP A 89 6.05 8.62 11.67
C ASP A 89 6.96 7.43 11.95
N ARG A 90 7.97 7.63 12.81
CA ARG A 90 8.86 6.55 13.23
C ARG A 90 8.11 5.50 14.05
N ALA A 91 7.25 5.93 14.98
CA ALA A 91 6.42 5.05 15.79
C ALA A 91 5.39 4.31 14.92
N LEU A 92 4.72 5.00 14.00
CA LEU A 92 3.79 4.40 13.05
C LEU A 92 4.47 3.33 12.20
N LYS A 93 5.60 3.65 11.57
CA LYS A 93 6.35 2.71 10.74
C LYS A 93 6.86 1.52 11.55
N SER A 94 7.32 1.74 12.78
CA SER A 94 7.79 0.67 13.67
C SER A 94 6.65 -0.26 14.09
N ALA A 95 5.52 0.31 14.53
CA ALA A 95 4.36 -0.44 14.96
C ALA A 95 3.75 -1.23 13.79
N TYR A 96 3.62 -0.60 12.62
CA TYR A 96 3.13 -1.25 11.41
C TYR A 96 4.06 -2.37 10.95
N ARG A 97 5.39 -2.16 10.98
CA ARG A 97 6.37 -3.23 10.70
C ARG A 97 6.18 -4.43 11.63
N LYS A 98 5.98 -4.19 12.94
CA LYS A 98 5.73 -5.27 13.91
C LYS A 98 4.43 -6.02 13.58
N TYR A 99 3.38 -5.29 13.24
CA TYR A 99 2.09 -5.84 12.84
C TYR A 99 2.22 -6.76 11.61
N ILE A 100 2.81 -6.29 10.50
CA ILE A 100 2.92 -7.09 9.27
C ILE A 100 3.87 -8.29 9.39
N ARG A 101 4.84 -8.25 10.32
CA ARG A 101 5.71 -9.39 10.60
C ARG A 101 5.08 -10.43 11.53
N GLY A 102 4.02 -10.06 12.25
CA GLY A 102 3.29 -10.95 13.14
C GLY A 102 1.93 -11.31 12.56
N GLU A 103 0.96 -10.43 12.78
CA GLU A 103 -0.45 -10.67 12.50
C GLU A 103 -0.78 -10.79 11.00
N ALA A 104 -0.07 -10.07 10.13
CA ALA A 104 -0.29 -10.13 8.67
C ALA A 104 0.87 -10.82 7.92
N ARG A 105 1.58 -11.74 8.60
CA ARG A 105 2.79 -12.38 8.05
C ARG A 105 2.50 -13.18 6.78
N GLU A 106 1.39 -13.92 6.77
CA GLU A 106 0.98 -14.73 5.63
C GLU A 106 0.70 -13.86 4.39
N GLN A 107 0.03 -12.71 4.56
CA GLN A 107 -0.25 -11.79 3.46
C GLN A 107 1.02 -11.08 2.98
N LEU A 108 1.96 -10.79 3.89
CA LEU A 108 3.28 -10.25 3.52
C LEU A 108 4.05 -11.26 2.65
N ASP A 109 4.09 -12.53 3.06
CA ASP A 109 4.77 -13.59 2.33
C ASP A 109 4.08 -13.85 0.97
N GLY A 110 2.75 -13.85 0.92
CA GLY A 110 1.97 -13.96 -0.32
C GLY A 110 2.21 -12.79 -1.28
N ALA A 111 2.25 -11.56 -0.78
CA ALA A 111 2.57 -10.39 -1.60
C ALA A 111 4.01 -10.45 -2.15
N ALA A 112 4.97 -10.93 -1.35
CA ALA A 112 6.34 -11.13 -1.79
C ALA A 112 6.45 -12.20 -2.89
N ALA A 113 5.76 -13.34 -2.72
CA ALA A 113 5.71 -14.41 -3.71
C ALA A 113 5.07 -13.92 -5.04
N LEU A 114 3.91 -13.27 -4.96
CA LEU A 114 3.23 -12.73 -6.15
C LEU A 114 4.09 -11.71 -6.90
N SER A 115 4.83 -10.88 -6.17
CA SER A 115 5.75 -9.90 -6.76
C SER A 115 6.93 -10.56 -7.50
N GLY A 116 7.26 -11.81 -7.15
CA GLY A 116 8.28 -12.60 -7.85
C GLY A 116 7.80 -13.17 -9.18
N GLU A 117 6.48 -13.30 -9.35
CA GLU A 117 5.85 -13.86 -10.55
C GLU A 117 5.29 -12.79 -11.48
N LYS A 118 4.80 -11.68 -10.92
CA LYS A 118 4.09 -10.62 -11.65
C LYS A 118 4.60 -9.24 -11.28
N ARG A 119 4.37 -8.28 -12.18
CA ARG A 119 4.62 -6.85 -11.92
C ARG A 119 3.52 -6.28 -11.03
N VAL A 120 3.73 -6.39 -9.72
CA VAL A 120 2.78 -5.93 -8.69
C VAL A 120 3.02 -4.46 -8.34
N CYS A 121 1.95 -3.66 -8.26
CA CYS A 121 1.97 -2.32 -7.72
C CYS A 121 1.15 -2.23 -6.43
N LEU A 122 1.78 -1.82 -5.33
CA LEU A 122 1.13 -1.59 -4.04
C LEU A 122 0.47 -0.21 -4.02
N MET A 123 -0.84 -0.17 -3.79
CA MET A 123 -1.62 1.06 -3.78
C MET A 123 -2.11 1.45 -2.37
N CYS A 124 -1.88 2.71 -1.99
CA CYS A 124 -2.56 3.35 -0.85
C CYS A 124 -3.06 4.75 -1.22
N TYR A 125 -3.52 5.53 -0.23
CA TYR A 125 -4.06 6.88 -0.47
C TYR A 125 -2.96 7.91 -0.74
N GLU A 126 -2.04 8.07 0.20
CA GLU A 126 -1.08 9.18 0.28
C GLU A 126 -0.23 9.29 -0.98
N ARG A 127 0.02 10.48 -1.54
CA ARG A 127 0.86 10.59 -2.75
C ARG A 127 2.31 10.21 -2.45
N ASP A 128 2.88 10.77 -1.38
CA ASP A 128 4.25 10.48 -0.96
C ASP A 128 4.34 9.10 -0.28
N ALA A 129 5.28 8.27 -0.74
CA ALA A 129 5.54 6.98 -0.14
C ALA A 129 6.24 7.11 1.22
N SER A 130 7.01 8.20 1.45
CA SER A 130 7.75 8.39 2.69
C SER A 130 6.84 8.45 3.90
N ASP A 131 5.60 8.91 3.74
CA ASP A 131 4.71 9.24 4.86
C ASP A 131 3.56 8.23 5.01
N CYS A 132 3.69 7.06 4.38
CA CYS A 132 2.62 6.06 4.40
C CYS A 132 3.13 4.66 4.78
N HIS A 133 2.17 3.77 5.09
CA HIS A 133 2.46 2.38 5.44
C HIS A 133 3.04 1.58 4.26
N ARG A 134 2.72 1.97 3.02
CA ARG A 134 3.17 1.25 1.81
C ARG A 134 4.69 1.22 1.68
N SER A 135 5.41 2.25 2.16
CA SER A 135 6.88 2.23 2.12
C SER A 135 7.48 1.18 3.05
N VAL A 136 6.87 0.95 4.21
CA VAL A 136 7.29 -0.12 5.13
C VAL A 136 7.04 -1.47 4.49
N LEU A 137 5.86 -1.68 3.90
CA LEU A 137 5.50 -2.92 3.23
C LEU A 137 6.43 -3.22 2.05
N ALA A 138 6.64 -2.24 1.17
CA ALA A 138 7.54 -2.37 0.03
C ALA A 138 8.98 -2.68 0.48
N ALA A 139 9.46 -2.05 1.55
CA ALA A 139 10.79 -2.31 2.11
C ALA A 139 10.92 -3.73 2.69
N GLU A 140 9.89 -4.26 3.34
CA GLU A 140 9.90 -5.64 3.85
C GLU A 140 9.89 -6.66 2.70
N ILE A 141 9.09 -6.43 1.66
CA ILE A 141 9.07 -7.27 0.45
C ILE A 141 10.43 -7.21 -0.25
N ALA A 142 10.98 -6.01 -0.47
CA ALA A 142 12.29 -5.81 -1.06
C ALA A 142 13.40 -6.55 -0.27
N LYS A 143 13.34 -6.49 1.07
CA LYS A 143 14.29 -7.21 1.92
C LYS A 143 14.19 -8.73 1.76
N ALA A 144 12.97 -9.28 1.61
CA ALA A 144 12.77 -10.72 1.46
C ALA A 144 13.14 -11.23 0.06
N THR A 145 13.01 -10.40 -0.97
CA THR A 145 13.11 -10.81 -2.39
C THR A 145 14.33 -10.27 -3.12
N GLY A 146 15.03 -9.28 -2.55
CA GLY A 146 16.05 -8.51 -3.26
C GLY A 146 15.48 -7.56 -4.33
N ALA A 147 14.17 -7.31 -4.35
CA ALA A 147 13.54 -6.43 -5.33
C ALA A 147 13.92 -4.95 -5.10
N GLU A 148 14.09 -4.21 -6.19
CA GLU A 148 14.19 -2.76 -6.16
C GLU A 148 12.80 -2.14 -5.97
N VAL A 149 12.66 -1.17 -5.06
CA VAL A 149 11.40 -0.44 -4.85
C VAL A 149 11.30 0.72 -5.85
N VAL A 150 10.21 0.78 -6.61
CA VAL A 150 9.93 1.84 -7.59
C VAL A 150 8.65 2.56 -7.22
N ASN A 151 8.71 3.88 -7.01
CA ASN A 151 7.52 4.70 -6.74
C ASN A 151 7.06 5.38 -8.03
N LEU A 152 5.76 5.29 -8.33
CA LEU A 152 5.10 5.85 -9.52
C LEU A 152 4.35 7.16 -9.22
#